data_AF-A0A7S1ARE2-F1
#
_entry.id   AF-A0A7S1ARE2-F1
#
_cell.length_a   1.000
_cell.length_b   1.000
_cell.length_c   1.000
_cell.angle_alpha   90.00
_cell.angle_beta   90.00
_cell.angle_gamma   90.00
#
_symmetry.space_group_name_H-M   'P 1'
#
loop_
_entity.id
_entity.type
_entity.pdbx_description
1 polymer ?
#
loop_
_entity_poly.entity_id
_entity_poly.type
_entity_poly.pdbx_seq_one_letter_code
_entity_poly.pdbx_strand_id
1 'polypeptide(L)'
;VPCQDVKKRRTFFHDVGFPGSDVDLFLYGLDAAAAETKLLHIFEAVQAANPHEVVCFRSAHAMTLVSQYPFRHVQVVLRLYNSPAEVLMGFDVDSCACGFDGKRVMTCMRTALAFARQANTVDMTRRSPSYEMRLSKYAERGFEVVVPALVRERLDPFIYEKRFDQVQGLSRLLLLERLRTPEERFRYRQNQRLKNAVGGQKYKIMRDIRKGLQDKHTLVRMDGEVCGGAEVSNYSTVFLPWGPTWNADRIRRIMSKKDHILNRFEFQANGRVTPSTRKYKLHLSAHGTMHEVIEDPFPDDPPIPATVPDESLQQCVRGRVSWITDNPGRQQIGSFHPITDGDWTQGAFLPLETEEFIIKCAAGDAETVSALLDRYGSNLLTQRDFLGRTALHVGTQGRAVRVCEALLAHPTANAEVLQARLADGRLALHLAAALGFDDLANVILSKRTELATVNTLPPSEILDIDAADWE
;
A
#
# COMPACT_ATOMS: atom_id res chain seq x y z
N VAL A 1 -0.06 15.94 -27.52
CA VAL A 1 1.00 16.57 -28.35
C VAL A 1 0.94 16.02 -29.77
N PRO A 2 0.45 16.75 -30.78
CA PRO A 2 0.59 16.33 -32.17
C PRO A 2 1.94 16.82 -32.70
N CYS A 3 3.03 16.16 -32.29
CA CYS A 3 4.33 16.34 -32.94
C CYS A 3 4.44 15.28 -34.04
N GLN A 4 4.50 15.70 -35.30
CA GLN A 4 4.66 14.81 -36.46
C GLN A 4 6.04 14.12 -36.50
N ASP A 5 6.99 14.60 -35.70
CA ASP A 5 8.32 14.02 -35.59
C ASP A 5 8.32 12.80 -34.66
N VAL A 6 8.49 11.62 -35.27
CA VAL A 6 8.53 10.33 -34.60
C VAL A 6 9.63 10.27 -33.53
N LYS A 7 10.79 10.91 -33.77
CA LYS A 7 11.90 10.91 -32.80
C LYS A 7 11.53 11.71 -31.56
N LYS A 8 10.95 12.91 -31.74
CA LYS A 8 10.48 13.74 -30.63
C LYS A 8 9.37 13.08 -29.82
N ARG A 9 8.43 12.37 -30.48
CA ARG A 9 7.42 11.57 -29.75
C ARG A 9 8.07 10.44 -28.94
N ARG A 10 9.04 9.72 -29.53
CA ARG A 10 9.73 8.65 -28.83
C ARG A 10 10.43 9.20 -27.58
N THR A 11 11.25 10.24 -27.73
CA THR A 11 11.89 10.91 -26.58
C THR A 11 10.89 11.38 -25.54
N PHE A 12 9.77 12.00 -25.95
CA PHE A 12 8.72 12.42 -25.02
C PHE A 12 8.16 11.23 -24.23
N PHE A 13 7.74 10.15 -24.87
CA PHE A 13 7.15 9.01 -24.17
C PHE A 13 8.17 8.22 -23.33
N HIS A 14 9.43 8.15 -23.76
CA HIS A 14 10.48 7.45 -23.03
C HIS A 14 11.04 8.24 -21.85
N ASP A 15 11.16 9.56 -21.95
CA ASP A 15 11.92 10.34 -20.96
C ASP A 15 11.05 11.32 -20.16
N VAL A 16 9.87 11.72 -20.69
CA VAL A 16 9.04 12.79 -20.09
C VAL A 16 7.69 12.28 -19.64
N GLY A 17 6.87 11.75 -20.56
CA GLY A 17 5.47 11.43 -20.28
C GLY A 17 5.30 10.15 -19.46
N PHE A 18 5.94 9.05 -19.88
CA PHE A 18 5.73 7.73 -19.28
C PHE A 18 7.04 6.92 -19.19
N PRO A 19 8.06 7.42 -18.48
CA PRO A 19 9.34 6.73 -18.38
C PRO A 19 9.20 5.34 -17.73
N GLY A 20 8.37 5.21 -16.69
CA GLY A 20 8.17 3.93 -16.00
C GLY A 20 7.25 2.91 -16.69
N SER A 21 6.69 3.21 -17.87
CA SER A 21 5.71 2.32 -18.51
C SER A 21 6.30 1.03 -19.08
N ASP A 22 5.54 -0.03 -18.94
CA ASP A 22 5.66 -1.37 -19.48
C ASP A 22 4.62 -1.63 -20.58
N VAL A 23 4.69 -2.82 -21.18
CA VAL A 23 3.72 -3.31 -22.17
C VAL A 23 3.09 -4.59 -21.64
N ASP A 24 1.81 -4.52 -21.27
CA ASP A 24 1.04 -5.69 -20.85
C ASP A 24 0.39 -6.39 -22.06
N LEU A 25 0.54 -7.71 -22.15
CA LEU A 25 -0.06 -8.58 -23.13
C LEU A 25 -1.02 -9.55 -22.45
N PHE A 26 -2.25 -9.59 -22.98
CA PHE A 26 -3.32 -10.48 -22.52
C PHE A 26 -3.64 -11.48 -23.63
N LEU A 27 -3.63 -12.76 -23.30
CA LEU A 27 -4.01 -13.84 -24.21
C LEU A 27 -5.49 -14.15 -24.03
N TYR A 28 -6.23 -14.28 -25.13
CA TYR A 28 -7.65 -14.63 -25.10
C TYR A 28 -7.98 -15.66 -26.18
N GLY A 29 -9.02 -16.47 -25.93
CA GLY A 29 -9.52 -17.48 -26.85
C GLY A 29 -8.55 -18.65 -27.09
N LEU A 30 -7.61 -18.89 -26.17
CA LEU A 30 -6.63 -19.96 -26.24
C LEU A 30 -6.81 -20.91 -25.04
N ASP A 31 -6.57 -22.20 -25.26
CA ASP A 31 -6.36 -23.17 -24.18
C ASP A 31 -4.92 -23.06 -23.63
N ALA A 32 -4.62 -23.80 -22.56
CA ALA A 32 -3.31 -23.75 -21.91
C ALA A 32 -2.15 -24.12 -22.86
N ALA A 33 -2.32 -25.15 -23.70
CA ALA A 33 -1.27 -25.62 -24.60
C ALA A 33 -1.02 -24.64 -25.76
N ALA A 34 -2.08 -24.08 -26.34
CA ALA A 34 -1.98 -23.05 -27.37
C ALA A 34 -1.43 -21.74 -26.79
N ALA A 35 -1.75 -21.41 -25.54
CA ALA A 35 -1.21 -20.25 -24.85
C ALA A 35 0.30 -20.38 -24.59
N GLU A 36 0.79 -21.57 -24.20
CA GLU A 36 2.22 -21.85 -24.10
C GLU A 36 2.94 -21.71 -25.44
N THR A 37 2.38 -22.29 -26.51
CA THR A 37 2.90 -22.14 -27.87
C THR A 37 2.95 -20.66 -28.28
N LYS A 38 1.91 -19.90 -27.92
CA LYS A 38 1.85 -18.47 -28.18
C LYS A 38 2.88 -17.68 -27.38
N LEU A 39 3.14 -18.08 -26.14
CA LEU A 39 4.15 -17.47 -25.27
C LEU A 39 5.56 -17.63 -25.85
N LEU A 40 5.91 -18.81 -26.35
CA LEU A 40 7.16 -19.08 -27.08
C LEU A 40 7.28 -18.20 -28.33
N HIS A 41 6.22 -18.14 -29.14
CA HIS A 41 6.21 -17.30 -30.33
C HIS A 41 6.35 -15.80 -30.01
N ILE A 42 5.76 -15.32 -28.91
CA ILE A 42 5.94 -13.93 -28.44
C ILE A 42 7.40 -13.70 -28.05
N PHE A 43 8.02 -14.62 -27.31
CA PHE A 43 9.43 -14.53 -26.93
C PHE A 43 10.35 -14.43 -28.15
N GLU A 44 10.19 -15.33 -29.12
CA GLU A 44 10.97 -15.32 -30.36
C GLU A 44 10.80 -14.02 -31.14
N ALA A 45 9.56 -13.53 -31.26
CA ALA A 45 9.28 -12.27 -31.94
C ALA A 45 9.93 -11.06 -31.24
N VAL A 46 9.89 -11.01 -29.90
CA VAL A 46 10.53 -9.95 -29.12
C VAL A 46 12.05 -10.04 -29.21
N GLN A 47 12.61 -11.26 -29.16
CA GLN A 47 14.04 -11.48 -29.30
C GLN A 47 14.54 -11.11 -30.70
N ALA A 48 13.80 -11.45 -31.77
CA ALA A 48 14.15 -11.08 -33.13
C ALA A 48 14.05 -9.56 -33.38
N ALA A 49 13.11 -8.88 -32.72
CA ALA A 49 12.93 -7.43 -32.85
C ALA A 49 13.92 -6.62 -32.00
N ASN A 50 14.63 -7.24 -31.06
CA ASN A 50 15.51 -6.57 -30.11
C ASN A 50 16.98 -6.88 -30.41
N PRO A 51 17.85 -5.88 -30.61
CA PRO A 51 19.28 -6.10 -30.85
C PRO A 51 20.04 -6.58 -29.61
N HIS A 52 19.43 -6.54 -28.42
CA HIS A 52 20.05 -6.95 -27.16
C HIS A 52 19.47 -8.26 -26.65
N GLU A 53 20.22 -8.91 -25.74
CA GLU A 53 19.74 -10.09 -25.03
C GLU A 53 18.40 -9.81 -24.33
N VAL A 54 17.50 -10.78 -24.43
CA VAL A 54 16.19 -10.79 -23.78
C VAL A 54 16.17 -11.93 -22.78
N VAL A 55 16.00 -11.59 -21.50
CA VAL A 55 15.90 -12.55 -20.40
C VAL A 55 14.45 -12.65 -19.97
N CYS A 56 13.98 -13.87 -19.74
CA CYS A 56 12.64 -14.12 -19.25
C CYS A 56 12.62 -14.11 -17.73
N PHE A 57 11.66 -13.39 -17.13
CA PHE A 57 11.39 -13.40 -15.69
C PHE A 57 9.97 -13.91 -15.46
N ARG A 58 9.81 -14.95 -14.62
CA ARG A 58 8.50 -15.45 -14.20
C ARG A 58 8.20 -15.00 -12.79
N SER A 59 7.03 -14.41 -12.61
CA SER A 59 6.37 -14.23 -11.31
C SER A 59 5.22 -15.25 -11.18
N ALA A 60 4.50 -15.23 -10.06
CA ALA A 60 3.36 -16.11 -9.84
C ALA A 60 2.23 -15.93 -10.89
N HIS A 61 2.12 -14.73 -11.46
CA HIS A 61 0.95 -14.34 -12.26
C HIS A 61 1.31 -13.70 -13.61
N ALA A 62 2.60 -13.55 -13.92
CA ALA A 62 3.06 -12.95 -15.17
C ALA A 62 4.43 -13.50 -15.62
N MET A 63 4.66 -13.40 -16.93
CA MET A 63 5.92 -13.67 -17.59
C MET A 63 6.44 -12.37 -18.20
N THR A 64 7.52 -11.81 -17.67
CA THR A 64 8.08 -10.52 -18.06
C THR A 64 9.37 -10.70 -18.85
N LEU A 65 9.37 -10.25 -20.10
CA LEU A 65 10.52 -10.20 -20.98
C LEU A 65 11.29 -8.91 -20.74
N VAL A 66 12.53 -9.06 -20.27
CA VAL A 66 13.40 -7.96 -19.86
C VAL A 66 14.59 -7.87 -20.79
N SER A 67 14.90 -6.65 -21.23
CA SER A 67 16.08 -6.36 -22.04
C SER A 67 16.77 -5.09 -21.55
N GLN A 68 17.39 -4.32 -22.43
CA GLN A 68 18.12 -3.09 -22.13
C GLN A 68 17.32 -1.84 -22.52
N TYR A 69 17.50 -0.74 -21.78
CA TYR A 69 17.02 0.57 -22.21
C TYR A 69 17.54 0.90 -23.62
N PRO A 70 16.72 1.43 -24.54
CA PRO A 70 15.37 1.97 -24.33
C PRO A 70 14.22 0.98 -24.56
N PHE A 71 14.48 -0.31 -24.75
CA PHE A 71 13.42 -1.30 -24.96
C PHE A 71 12.66 -1.54 -23.64
N ARG A 72 11.34 -1.48 -23.69
CA ARG A 72 10.47 -1.62 -22.51
C ARG A 72 10.27 -3.08 -22.18
N HIS A 73 10.01 -3.35 -20.90
CA HIS A 73 9.62 -4.68 -20.44
C HIS A 73 8.28 -5.05 -21.08
N VAL A 74 8.18 -6.28 -21.58
CA VAL A 74 6.94 -6.83 -22.15
C VAL A 74 6.44 -7.91 -21.21
N GLN A 75 5.27 -7.73 -20.62
CA GLN A 75 4.70 -8.59 -19.61
C GLN A 75 3.51 -9.35 -20.16
N VAL A 76 3.59 -10.68 -20.19
CA VAL A 76 2.47 -11.55 -20.56
C VAL A 76 1.78 -12.01 -19.27
N VAL A 77 0.49 -11.71 -19.14
CA VAL A 77 -0.29 -12.10 -17.95
C VAL A 77 -0.64 -13.59 -18.02
N LEU A 78 -0.34 -14.36 -16.96
CA LEU A 78 -0.59 -15.80 -16.87
C LEU A 78 -2.05 -16.12 -16.48
N ARG A 79 -2.99 -15.48 -17.19
CA ARG A 79 -4.44 -15.73 -17.06
C ARG A 79 -5.03 -15.88 -18.46
N LEU A 80 -5.85 -16.91 -18.63
CA LEU A 80 -6.59 -17.15 -19.88
C LEU A 80 -7.94 -16.45 -19.82
N TYR A 81 -8.28 -15.76 -20.89
CA TYR A 81 -9.55 -15.08 -21.05
C TYR A 81 -10.29 -15.68 -22.24
N ASN A 82 -11.62 -15.72 -22.21
CA ASN A 82 -12.43 -16.19 -23.34
C ASN A 82 -12.56 -15.10 -24.42
N SER A 83 -12.60 -13.84 -24.01
CA SER A 83 -12.81 -12.71 -24.93
C SER A 83 -12.08 -11.44 -24.51
N PRO A 84 -11.86 -10.48 -25.44
CA PRO A 84 -11.32 -9.18 -25.09
C PRO A 84 -12.20 -8.41 -24.09
N ALA A 85 -13.52 -8.64 -24.09
CA ALA A 85 -14.43 -8.00 -23.16
C ALA A 85 -14.14 -8.41 -21.71
N GLU A 86 -13.83 -9.68 -21.45
CA GLU A 86 -13.47 -10.17 -20.12
C GLU A 86 -12.19 -9.50 -19.59
N VAL A 87 -11.19 -9.29 -20.46
CA VAL A 87 -9.97 -8.56 -20.12
C VAL A 87 -10.31 -7.14 -19.69
N LEU A 88 -11.07 -6.40 -20.51
CA LEU A 88 -11.38 -4.99 -20.27
C LEU A 88 -12.27 -4.77 -19.04
N MET A 89 -13.21 -5.69 -18.77
CA MET A 89 -14.09 -5.60 -17.60
C MET A 89 -13.35 -5.82 -16.28
N GLY A 90 -12.23 -6.56 -16.29
CA GLY A 90 -11.44 -6.89 -15.10
C GLY A 90 -10.67 -5.73 -14.48
N PHE A 91 -10.48 -4.62 -15.21
CA PHE A 91 -9.81 -3.44 -14.66
C PHE A 91 -10.65 -2.72 -13.60
N ASP A 92 -9.95 -2.19 -12.60
CA ASP A 92 -10.45 -1.50 -11.42
C ASP A 92 -10.73 -0.01 -11.66
N VAL A 93 -9.86 0.67 -12.40
CA VAL A 93 -9.98 2.11 -12.72
C VAL A 93 -10.61 2.30 -14.10
N ASP A 94 -11.60 3.21 -14.20
CA ASP A 94 -12.38 3.44 -15.43
C ASP A 94 -11.51 3.75 -16.65
N SER A 95 -10.54 4.67 -16.51
CA SER A 95 -9.64 5.10 -17.60
C SER A 95 -8.69 4.00 -18.09
N CYS A 96 -8.54 2.90 -17.35
CA CYS A 96 -7.60 1.81 -17.67
C CYS A 96 -8.18 0.75 -18.62
N ALA A 97 -9.51 0.63 -18.71
CA ALA A 97 -10.17 -0.41 -19.49
C ALA A 97 -10.17 -0.10 -21.00
N CYS A 98 -8.97 0.08 -21.54
CA CYS A 98 -8.65 0.27 -22.95
C CYS A 98 -7.77 -0.88 -23.43
N GLY A 99 -8.08 -1.44 -24.59
CA GLY A 99 -7.26 -2.46 -25.25
C GLY A 99 -6.93 -2.06 -26.69
N PHE A 100 -5.79 -2.49 -27.19
CA PHE A 100 -5.39 -2.34 -28.58
C PHE A 100 -5.07 -3.71 -29.18
N ASP A 101 -5.78 -4.09 -30.24
CA ASP A 101 -5.63 -5.40 -30.90
C ASP A 101 -4.60 -5.38 -32.06
N GLY A 102 -3.88 -4.27 -32.24
CA GLY A 102 -2.99 -4.03 -33.39
C GLY A 102 -3.66 -3.27 -34.54
N LYS A 103 -5.00 -3.16 -34.56
CA LYS A 103 -5.77 -2.47 -35.61
C LYS A 103 -6.70 -1.40 -35.05
N ARG A 104 -7.40 -1.70 -33.96
CA ARG A 104 -8.44 -0.87 -33.36
C ARG A 104 -8.24 -0.77 -31.84
N VAL A 105 -8.71 0.36 -31.29
CA VAL A 105 -8.80 0.57 -29.85
C VAL A 105 -10.19 0.17 -29.40
N MET A 106 -10.27 -0.64 -28.35
CA MET A 106 -11.50 -1.11 -27.72
C MET A 106 -11.59 -0.55 -26.31
N THR A 107 -12.78 -0.11 -25.89
CA THR A 107 -12.99 0.45 -24.55
C THR A 107 -14.35 0.05 -24.00
N CYS A 108 -14.49 -0.03 -22.69
CA CYS A 108 -15.79 -0.14 -22.04
C CYS A 108 -16.55 1.20 -22.06
N MET A 109 -17.88 1.17 -21.87
CA MET A 109 -18.69 2.39 -21.79
C MET A 109 -18.26 3.29 -20.62
N ARG A 110 -17.94 2.71 -19.46
CA ARG A 110 -17.40 3.45 -18.29
C ARG A 110 -16.13 4.23 -18.63
N THR A 111 -15.27 3.63 -19.44
CA THR A 111 -14.00 4.21 -19.88
C THR A 111 -14.23 5.38 -20.81
N ALA A 112 -15.15 5.23 -21.76
CA ALA A 112 -15.57 6.32 -22.63
C ALA A 112 -16.12 7.51 -21.83
N LEU A 113 -16.92 7.26 -20.79
CA LEU A 113 -17.40 8.30 -19.87
C LEU A 113 -16.26 8.94 -19.07
N ALA A 114 -15.29 8.16 -18.60
CA ALA A 114 -14.13 8.68 -17.89
C ALA A 114 -13.26 9.60 -18.76
N PHE A 115 -13.08 9.26 -20.05
CA PHE A 115 -12.43 10.17 -21.00
C PHE A 115 -13.25 11.43 -21.27
N ALA A 116 -14.57 11.30 -21.44
CA ALA A 116 -15.44 12.45 -21.69
C ALA A 116 -15.49 13.42 -20.52
N ARG A 117 -15.47 12.91 -19.28
CA ARG A 117 -15.48 13.70 -18.04
C ARG A 117 -14.08 14.07 -17.54
N GLN A 118 -13.04 13.47 -18.12
CA GLN A 118 -11.67 13.49 -17.59
C GLN A 118 -11.61 13.12 -16.10
N ALA A 119 -12.36 12.09 -15.70
CA ALA A 119 -12.49 11.69 -14.30
C ALA A 119 -12.72 10.19 -14.14
N ASN A 120 -12.12 9.60 -13.10
CA ASN A 120 -12.36 8.24 -12.64
C ASN A 120 -13.30 8.27 -11.43
N THR A 121 -14.36 7.47 -11.45
CA THR A 121 -15.29 7.40 -10.32
C THR A 121 -14.86 6.27 -9.38
N VAL A 122 -14.84 6.53 -8.08
CA VAL A 122 -14.59 5.49 -7.08
C VAL A 122 -15.76 4.51 -7.06
N ASP A 123 -15.47 3.24 -7.36
CA ASP A 123 -16.41 2.13 -7.36
C ASP A 123 -15.84 0.97 -6.54
N MET A 124 -16.39 0.80 -5.34
CA MET A 124 -15.95 -0.21 -4.38
C MET A 124 -16.22 -1.64 -4.85
N THR A 125 -17.14 -1.84 -5.80
CA THR A 125 -17.43 -3.17 -6.37
C THR A 125 -16.31 -3.68 -7.27
N ARG A 126 -15.37 -2.80 -7.66
CA ARG A 126 -14.30 -3.08 -8.63
C ARG A 126 -12.90 -2.94 -8.05
N ARG A 127 -12.78 -2.73 -6.74
CA ARG A 127 -11.51 -2.36 -6.13
C ARG A 127 -10.48 -3.47 -6.27
N SER A 128 -9.25 -3.08 -6.56
CA SER A 128 -8.08 -3.94 -6.37
C SER A 128 -7.36 -3.56 -5.07
N PRO A 129 -6.44 -4.40 -4.57
CA PRO A 129 -5.58 -4.05 -3.43
C PRO A 129 -4.71 -2.80 -3.65
N SER A 130 -4.46 -2.41 -4.91
CA SER A 130 -3.66 -1.23 -5.27
C SER A 130 -4.50 -0.06 -5.80
N TYR A 131 -5.81 -0.06 -5.52
CA TYR A 131 -6.77 0.87 -6.13
C TYR A 131 -6.45 2.35 -5.83
N GLU A 132 -6.14 2.70 -4.59
CA GLU A 132 -5.80 4.08 -4.18
C GLU A 132 -4.57 4.59 -4.94
N MET A 133 -3.55 3.75 -5.05
CA MET A 133 -2.31 4.08 -5.77
C MET A 133 -2.56 4.24 -7.26
N ARG A 134 -3.41 3.39 -7.85
CA ARG A 134 -3.81 3.52 -9.26
C ARG A 134 -4.61 4.79 -9.49
N LEU A 135 -5.59 5.12 -8.65
CA LEU A 135 -6.35 6.36 -8.75
C LEU A 135 -5.42 7.58 -8.69
N SER A 136 -4.49 7.63 -7.72
CA SER A 136 -3.48 8.69 -7.63
C SER A 136 -2.61 8.78 -8.89
N LYS A 137 -2.13 7.65 -9.42
CA LYS A 137 -1.32 7.59 -10.64
C LYS A 137 -2.08 8.16 -11.86
N TYR A 138 -3.37 7.88 -12.00
CA TYR A 138 -4.17 8.43 -13.10
C TYR A 138 -4.62 9.87 -12.86
N ALA A 139 -4.68 10.33 -11.61
CA ALA A 139 -4.85 11.74 -11.27
C ALA A 139 -3.68 12.60 -11.75
N GLU A 140 -2.44 12.13 -11.57
CA GLU A 140 -1.25 12.77 -12.13
C GLU A 140 -1.25 12.81 -13.67
N ARG A 141 -2.02 11.92 -14.31
CA ARG A 141 -2.19 11.85 -15.78
C ARG A 141 -3.36 12.68 -16.29
N GLY A 142 -3.99 13.49 -15.43
CA GLY A 142 -5.05 14.42 -15.80
C GLY A 142 -6.47 13.86 -15.70
N PHE A 143 -6.68 12.79 -14.92
CA PHE A 143 -8.02 12.30 -14.58
C PHE A 143 -8.39 12.62 -13.14
N GLU A 144 -9.38 13.48 -12.92
CA GLU A 144 -9.87 13.75 -11.56
C GLU A 144 -10.42 12.47 -10.90
N VAL A 145 -10.40 12.41 -9.57
CA VAL A 145 -10.97 11.28 -8.83
C VAL A 145 -12.26 11.73 -8.17
N VAL A 146 -13.38 11.19 -8.67
CA VAL A 146 -14.71 11.48 -8.13
C VAL A 146 -15.01 10.48 -7.03
N VAL A 147 -15.11 10.99 -5.80
CA VAL A 147 -15.49 10.22 -4.62
C VAL A 147 -16.90 10.66 -4.19
N PRO A 148 -17.96 9.88 -4.49
CA PRO A 148 -19.33 10.29 -4.20
C PRO A 148 -19.60 10.61 -2.72
N ALA A 149 -18.93 9.90 -1.81
CA ALA A 149 -19.09 10.07 -0.35
C ALA A 149 -18.23 11.18 0.27
N LEU A 150 -17.44 11.92 -0.52
CA LEU A 150 -16.48 12.90 0.02
C LEU A 150 -17.18 14.16 0.55
N VAL A 151 -17.07 14.38 1.86
CA VAL A 151 -17.48 15.63 2.52
C VAL A 151 -16.25 16.31 3.12
N ARG A 152 -15.69 17.30 2.40
CA ARG A 152 -14.40 17.93 2.76
C ARG A 152 -14.40 18.60 4.14
N GLU A 153 -15.55 19.14 4.56
CA GLU A 153 -15.70 19.86 5.84
C GLU A 153 -15.56 18.95 7.06
N ARG A 154 -15.78 17.64 6.89
CA ARG A 154 -15.77 16.65 7.98
C ARG A 154 -14.48 15.82 8.04
N LEU A 155 -13.49 16.16 7.23
CA LEU A 155 -12.25 15.42 7.16
C LEU A 155 -11.48 15.52 8.46
N ASP A 156 -10.97 14.39 8.93
CA ASP A 156 -10.04 14.35 10.06
C ASP A 156 -8.72 15.07 9.67
N PRO A 157 -8.35 16.19 10.31
CA PRO A 157 -7.12 16.91 10.00
C PRO A 157 -5.85 16.06 10.24
N PHE A 158 -5.93 15.05 11.10
CA PHE A 158 -4.79 14.21 11.50
C PHE A 158 -4.43 13.14 10.46
N ILE A 159 -5.23 12.96 9.40
CA ILE A 159 -4.90 12.05 8.29
C ILE A 159 -3.49 12.33 7.75
N TYR A 160 -3.11 13.61 7.65
CA TYR A 160 -1.84 14.04 7.09
C TYR A 160 -0.63 13.83 8.00
N GLU A 161 -0.84 13.38 9.23
CA GLU A 161 0.23 13.04 10.18
C GLU A 161 0.44 11.54 10.32
N LYS A 162 -0.58 10.73 9.97
CA LYS A 162 -0.57 9.27 10.04
C LYS A 162 0.47 8.67 9.10
N ARG A 163 1.01 7.52 9.48
CA ARG A 163 1.94 6.79 8.60
C ARG A 163 1.17 6.17 7.43
N PHE A 164 1.88 5.87 6.34
CA PHE A 164 1.25 5.36 5.10
C PHE A 164 0.62 3.97 5.29
N ASP A 165 1.22 3.15 6.15
CA ASP A 165 0.76 1.84 6.61
C ASP A 165 -0.53 1.92 7.46
N GLN A 166 -0.73 3.02 8.19
CA GLN A 166 -1.87 3.23 9.08
C GLN A 166 -3.11 3.79 8.37
N VAL A 167 -2.98 4.20 7.10
CA VAL A 167 -4.08 4.76 6.31
C VAL A 167 -4.49 3.81 5.20
N GLN A 168 -5.79 3.64 5.03
CA GLN A 168 -6.41 2.84 3.97
C GLN A 168 -7.57 3.64 3.34
N GLY A 169 -8.01 3.22 2.16
CA GLY A 169 -9.19 3.78 1.49
C GLY A 169 -9.10 5.28 1.20
N LEU A 170 -10.17 6.02 1.52
CA LEU A 170 -10.27 7.45 1.33
C LEU A 170 -9.18 8.23 2.08
N SER A 171 -8.82 7.80 3.29
CA SER A 171 -7.74 8.43 4.08
C SER A 171 -6.41 8.38 3.33
N ARG A 172 -6.10 7.22 2.72
CA ARG A 172 -4.90 7.05 1.91
C ARG A 172 -4.98 7.89 0.64
N LEU A 173 -6.12 7.93 -0.03
CA LEU A 173 -6.32 8.75 -1.23
C LEU A 173 -6.15 10.26 -0.96
N LEU A 174 -6.63 10.76 0.17
CA LEU A 174 -6.46 12.17 0.59
C LEU A 174 -5.00 12.48 0.93
N LEU A 175 -4.29 11.54 1.58
CA LEU A 175 -2.86 11.68 1.81
C LEU A 175 -2.09 11.75 0.48
N LEU A 176 -2.48 10.94 -0.51
CA LEU A 176 -1.92 10.96 -1.86
C LEU A 176 -2.27 12.24 -2.64
N GLU A 177 -3.46 12.82 -2.45
CA GLU A 177 -3.84 14.12 -3.03
C GLU A 177 -2.88 15.23 -2.57
N ARG A 178 -2.44 15.17 -1.31
CA ARG A 178 -1.47 16.11 -0.73
C ARG A 178 -0.04 15.82 -1.20
N LEU A 179 0.33 14.54 -1.30
CA LEU A 179 1.67 14.08 -1.70
C LEU A 179 1.68 13.68 -3.18
N ARG A 180 1.56 14.68 -4.07
CA ARG A 180 1.34 14.44 -5.51
C ARG A 180 2.56 13.88 -6.22
N THR A 181 3.76 14.21 -5.76
CA THR A 181 4.98 13.78 -6.45
C THR A 181 5.58 12.54 -5.79
N PRO A 182 6.16 11.62 -6.58
CA PRO A 182 6.92 10.49 -6.05
C PRO A 182 8.02 10.91 -5.06
N GLU A 183 8.66 12.06 -5.29
CA GLU A 183 9.68 12.61 -4.40
C GLU A 183 9.10 13.02 -3.03
N GLU A 184 7.91 13.65 -3.01
CA GLU A 184 7.22 14.01 -1.77
C GLU A 184 6.78 12.77 -1.00
N ARG A 185 6.22 11.76 -1.68
CA ARG A 185 5.84 10.48 -1.06
C ARG A 185 7.03 9.76 -0.46
N PHE A 186 8.14 9.70 -1.19
CA PHE A 186 9.38 9.11 -0.70
C PHE A 186 9.93 9.87 0.52
N ARG A 187 10.00 11.21 0.46
CA ARG A 187 10.43 12.04 1.60
C ARG A 187 9.51 11.90 2.80
N TYR A 188 8.21 11.86 2.59
CA TYR A 188 7.22 11.70 3.66
C TYR A 188 7.49 10.42 4.46
N ARG A 189 7.68 9.29 3.77
CA ARG A 189 8.05 8.00 4.41
C ARG A 189 9.36 8.07 5.17
N GLN A 190 10.41 8.59 4.53
CA GLN A 190 11.73 8.67 5.16
C GLN A 190 11.76 9.65 6.34
N ASN A 191 11.00 10.73 6.30
CA ASN A 191 10.85 11.67 7.40
C ASN A 191 10.15 11.04 8.61
N GLN A 192 9.16 10.16 8.40
CA GLN A 192 8.55 9.42 9.50
C GLN A 192 9.57 8.48 10.17
N ARG A 193 10.47 7.84 9.40
CA ARG A 193 11.60 7.07 9.96
C ARG A 193 12.58 7.95 10.72
N LEU A 194 12.90 9.13 10.19
CA LEU A 194 13.81 10.08 10.83
C LEU A 194 13.31 10.56 12.21
N LYS A 195 11.99 10.68 12.40
CA LYS A 195 11.40 11.02 13.70
C LYS A 195 11.69 9.96 14.76
N ASN A 196 11.72 8.69 14.37
CA ASN A 196 11.96 7.56 15.28
C ASN A 196 13.44 7.15 15.37
N ALA A 197 14.29 7.61 14.45
CA ALA A 197 15.70 7.25 14.38
C ALA A 197 16.54 7.94 15.47
N VAL A 198 17.55 7.24 16.00
CA VAL A 198 18.46 7.75 17.03
C VAL A 198 19.89 7.88 16.50
N GLY A 199 20.56 9.00 16.81
CA GLY A 199 21.99 9.19 16.56
C GLY A 199 22.43 8.96 15.09
N GLY A 200 23.44 8.11 14.89
CA GLY A 200 24.06 7.83 13.59
C GLY A 200 23.14 7.24 12.52
N GLN A 201 21.99 6.68 12.91
CA GLN A 201 20.96 6.19 11.97
C GLN A 201 20.39 7.33 11.12
N LYS A 202 20.27 8.55 11.68
CA LYS A 202 19.76 9.72 10.95
C LYS A 202 20.65 10.07 9.76
N TYR A 203 21.97 9.92 9.90
CA TYR A 203 22.91 10.20 8.81
C TYR A 203 22.80 9.17 7.67
N LYS A 204 22.64 7.88 8.00
CA LYS A 204 22.42 6.83 6.99
C LYS A 204 21.14 7.12 6.18
N ILE A 205 20.03 7.36 6.88
CA ILE A 205 18.73 7.65 6.23
C ILE A 205 18.83 8.92 5.36
N MET A 206 19.47 10.00 5.84
CA MET A 206 19.66 11.21 5.03
C MET A 206 20.50 10.97 3.76
N ARG A 207 21.52 10.09 3.84
CA ARG A 207 22.31 9.69 2.68
C ARG A 207 21.48 8.87 1.69
N ASP A 208 20.66 7.94 2.18
CA ASP A 208 19.80 7.10 1.35
C ASP A 208 18.70 7.93 0.67
N ILE A 209 18.13 8.92 1.36
CA ILE A 209 17.21 9.90 0.76
C ILE A 209 17.87 10.58 -0.44
N ARG A 210 19.11 11.08 -0.27
CA ARG A 210 19.83 11.78 -1.33
C ARG A 210 20.10 10.86 -2.54
N LYS A 211 20.43 9.59 -2.29
CA LYS A 211 20.72 8.60 -3.34
C LYS A 211 19.45 8.16 -4.08
N GLY A 212 18.36 7.90 -3.37
CA GLY A 212 17.07 7.49 -3.96
C GLY A 212 16.48 8.57 -4.87
N LEU A 213 16.62 9.84 -4.50
CA LEU A 213 16.15 10.98 -5.32
C LEU A 213 16.96 11.20 -6.62
N GLN A 214 18.13 10.57 -6.78
CA GLN A 214 18.93 10.69 -8.01
C GLN A 214 18.42 9.78 -9.13
N ASP A 215 17.86 8.61 -8.82
CA ASP A 215 17.35 7.67 -9.81
C ASP A 215 15.84 7.86 -10.03
N LYS A 216 15.49 8.90 -10.81
CA LYS A 216 14.09 9.25 -11.11
C LYS A 216 13.29 8.10 -11.72
N HIS A 217 13.92 7.25 -12.54
CA HIS A 217 13.22 6.17 -13.24
C HIS A 217 12.81 5.06 -12.27
N THR A 218 13.75 4.66 -11.42
CA THR A 218 13.48 3.68 -10.36
C THR A 218 12.49 4.24 -9.35
N LEU A 219 12.62 5.51 -8.95
CA LEU A 219 11.73 6.16 -8.01
C LEU A 219 10.27 6.18 -8.51
N VAL A 220 10.02 6.60 -9.76
CA VAL A 220 8.66 6.63 -10.35
C VAL A 220 8.04 5.23 -10.42
N ARG A 221 8.83 4.20 -10.74
CA ARG A 221 8.30 2.83 -10.76
C ARG A 221 8.08 2.28 -9.34
N MET A 222 9.02 2.51 -8.41
CA MET A 222 8.90 2.06 -7.02
C MET A 222 7.74 2.74 -6.31
N ASP A 223 7.43 3.98 -6.64
CA ASP A 223 6.37 4.73 -5.99
C ASP A 223 4.97 4.17 -6.33
N GLY A 224 4.78 3.60 -7.52
CA GLY A 224 3.58 2.85 -7.87
C GLY A 224 3.47 1.47 -7.20
N GLU A 225 4.59 0.85 -6.83
CA GLU A 225 4.65 -0.54 -6.36
C GLU A 225 4.98 -0.72 -4.87
N VAL A 226 5.60 0.26 -4.19
CA VAL A 226 6.02 0.17 -2.78
C VAL A 226 5.05 0.95 -1.88
N CYS A 227 4.29 1.90 -2.44
CA CYS A 227 3.28 2.65 -1.69
C CYS A 227 1.93 1.91 -1.59
N GLY A 228 1.74 0.72 -2.16
CA GLY A 228 0.46 0.01 -2.06
C GLY A 228 0.23 -0.77 -0.75
N GLY A 229 1.13 -0.70 0.23
CA GLY A 229 1.10 -1.63 1.38
C GLY A 229 1.50 -3.05 0.95
N ALA A 230 1.45 -4.03 1.85
CA ALA A 230 1.94 -5.40 1.63
C ALA A 230 1.24 -6.19 0.48
N GLU A 231 0.23 -5.61 -0.18
CA GLU A 231 -0.62 -6.27 -1.16
C GLU A 231 -0.55 -5.60 -2.56
N VAL A 232 0.63 -5.15 -3.00
CA VAL A 232 0.70 -4.42 -4.28
C VAL A 232 0.54 -5.37 -5.46
N SER A 233 -0.60 -5.21 -6.15
CA SER A 233 -0.98 -5.73 -7.48
C SER A 233 -0.59 -7.18 -7.78
N ASN A 234 -1.61 -8.04 -7.91
CA ASN A 234 -1.54 -9.46 -8.28
C ASN A 234 -0.75 -9.80 -9.56
N TYR A 235 -0.03 -8.89 -10.22
CA TYR A 235 0.76 -9.22 -11.41
C TYR A 235 2.26 -8.87 -11.29
N SER A 236 2.67 -8.07 -10.31
CA SER A 236 4.06 -7.67 -10.10
C SER A 236 4.50 -7.93 -8.65
N THR A 237 4.63 -9.22 -8.29
CA THR A 237 5.20 -9.63 -7.00
C THR A 237 6.67 -9.23 -6.84
N VAL A 238 7.34 -8.90 -7.95
CA VAL A 238 8.76 -8.52 -7.98
C VAL A 238 8.97 -7.27 -8.84
N PHE A 239 9.51 -6.23 -8.20
CA PHE A 239 9.89 -4.98 -8.87
C PHE A 239 11.10 -5.19 -9.80
N LEU A 240 10.89 -4.97 -11.11
CA LEU A 240 11.94 -5.04 -12.13
C LEU A 240 12.34 -3.61 -12.57
N PRO A 241 13.51 -3.10 -12.17
CA PRO A 241 13.91 -1.74 -12.49
C PRO A 241 14.12 -1.57 -14.01
N TRP A 242 13.99 -0.32 -14.46
CA TRP A 242 14.21 0.07 -15.86
C TRP A 242 14.81 1.46 -15.93
N GLY A 243 15.70 1.67 -16.89
CA GLY A 243 16.34 2.97 -17.12
C GLY A 243 17.71 2.81 -17.79
N PRO A 244 18.38 3.91 -18.16
CA PRO A 244 19.62 3.89 -18.94
C PRO A 244 20.77 3.10 -18.30
N THR A 245 20.79 2.98 -16.97
CA THR A 245 21.84 2.25 -16.23
C THR A 245 21.52 0.77 -16.00
N TRP A 246 20.34 0.32 -16.43
CA TRP A 246 19.83 -1.03 -16.21
C TRP A 246 19.92 -1.88 -17.48
N ASN A 247 20.46 -3.08 -17.33
CA ASN A 247 20.46 -4.13 -18.34
C ASN A 247 19.93 -5.44 -17.73
N ALA A 248 19.53 -6.38 -18.58
CA ALA A 248 18.97 -7.66 -18.15
C ALA A 248 19.89 -8.41 -17.16
N ASP A 249 21.20 -8.42 -17.41
CA ASP A 249 22.20 -9.03 -16.53
C ASP A 249 22.29 -8.42 -15.13
N ARG A 250 22.18 -7.10 -15.02
CA ARG A 250 22.22 -6.41 -13.73
C ARG A 250 20.93 -6.69 -12.95
N ILE A 251 19.78 -6.70 -13.63
CA ILE A 251 18.49 -7.05 -13.03
C ILE A 251 18.55 -8.50 -12.53
N ARG A 252 19.01 -9.44 -13.37
CA ARG A 252 19.24 -10.85 -13.04
C ARG A 252 20.05 -10.99 -11.75
N ARG A 253 21.24 -10.37 -11.69
CA ARG A 253 22.11 -10.42 -10.51
C ARG A 253 21.46 -9.88 -9.23
N ILE A 254 20.61 -8.85 -9.33
CA ILE A 254 19.90 -8.33 -8.17
C ILE A 254 18.82 -9.31 -7.73
N MET A 255 18.06 -9.89 -8.66
CA MET A 255 17.02 -10.85 -8.32
C MET A 255 17.62 -12.12 -7.71
N SER A 256 18.73 -12.66 -8.25
CA SER A 256 19.43 -13.80 -7.63
C SER A 256 19.93 -13.47 -6.22
N LYS A 257 20.38 -12.23 -5.96
CA LYS A 257 20.78 -11.80 -4.60
C LYS A 257 19.59 -11.71 -3.65
N LYS A 258 18.48 -11.14 -4.09
CA LYS A 258 17.25 -11.04 -3.28
C LYS A 258 16.73 -12.43 -2.93
N ASP A 259 16.72 -13.33 -3.91
CA ASP A 259 16.33 -14.72 -3.74
C ASP A 259 17.23 -15.48 -2.75
N HIS A 260 18.55 -15.29 -2.87
CA HIS A 260 19.51 -15.86 -1.92
C HIS A 260 19.29 -15.35 -0.49
N ILE A 261 19.01 -14.05 -0.32
CA ILE A 261 18.75 -13.44 0.99
C ILE A 261 17.45 -14.00 1.59
N LEU A 262 16.38 -14.09 0.79
CA LEU A 262 15.07 -14.61 1.20
C LEU A 262 15.15 -16.04 1.74
N ASN A 263 16.02 -16.86 1.15
CA ASN A 263 16.20 -18.26 1.54
C ASN A 263 17.22 -18.45 2.67
N ARG A 264 18.16 -17.51 2.83
CA ARG A 264 19.17 -17.56 3.89
C ARG A 264 18.67 -17.02 5.22
N PHE A 265 17.76 -16.06 5.19
CA PHE A 265 17.30 -15.37 6.39
C PHE A 265 15.78 -15.45 6.55
N GLU A 266 15.36 -15.65 7.78
CA GLU A 266 13.98 -15.46 8.23
C GLU A 266 13.84 -14.07 8.85
N PHE A 267 12.80 -13.36 8.42
CA PHE A 267 12.45 -12.05 8.92
C PHE A 267 11.29 -12.23 9.88
N GLN A 268 11.56 -12.13 11.17
CA GLN A 268 10.53 -12.24 12.19
C GLN A 268 9.70 -10.96 12.25
N ALA A 269 8.46 -11.09 12.74
CA ALA A 269 7.52 -9.99 12.98
C ALA A 269 8.02 -8.95 14.01
N ASN A 270 9.20 -9.12 14.60
CA ASN A 270 9.86 -8.14 15.47
C ASN A 270 11.06 -7.41 14.81
N GLY A 271 11.29 -7.62 13.50
CA GLY A 271 12.39 -7.01 12.75
C GLY A 271 13.73 -7.69 12.98
N ARG A 272 13.76 -8.78 13.78
CA ARG A 272 14.97 -9.59 13.95
C ARG A 272 15.16 -10.46 12.72
N VAL A 273 16.36 -10.36 12.16
CA VAL A 273 16.81 -11.20 11.06
C VAL A 273 17.54 -12.39 11.68
N THR A 274 16.93 -13.57 11.59
CA THR A 274 17.54 -14.82 12.03
C THR A 274 17.94 -15.65 10.82
N PRO A 275 18.97 -16.50 10.91
CA PRO A 275 19.22 -17.50 9.87
C PRO A 275 17.95 -18.33 9.64
N SER A 276 17.62 -18.57 8.37
CA SER A 276 16.48 -19.42 8.00
C SER A 276 16.70 -20.83 8.51
N THR A 277 15.68 -21.36 9.20
CA THR A 277 15.63 -22.75 9.66
C THR A 277 14.81 -23.63 8.71
N ARG A 278 14.22 -23.03 7.66
CA ARG A 278 13.43 -23.74 6.65
C ARG A 278 14.29 -24.78 5.96
N LYS A 279 13.74 -25.99 5.86
CA LYS A 279 14.29 -27.08 5.04
C LYS A 279 13.84 -27.01 3.57
N TYR A 280 13.16 -25.92 3.19
CA TYR A 280 12.65 -25.66 1.85
C TYR A 280 12.98 -24.24 1.41
N LYS A 281 12.99 -24.01 0.10
CA LYS A 281 13.24 -22.69 -0.49
C LYS A 281 11.95 -22.07 -0.99
N LEU A 282 11.91 -20.74 -0.97
CA LEU A 282 10.86 -19.90 -1.51
C LEU A 282 11.48 -18.99 -2.58
N HIS A 283 10.84 -18.96 -3.75
CA HIS A 283 11.29 -18.19 -4.90
C HIS A 283 10.19 -17.22 -5.33
N LEU A 284 10.42 -15.91 -5.22
CA LEU A 284 9.44 -14.90 -5.67
C LEU A 284 9.45 -14.71 -7.19
N SER A 285 10.60 -14.99 -7.82
CA SER A 285 10.74 -14.94 -9.27
C SER A 285 11.76 -15.95 -9.77
N ALA A 286 11.47 -16.57 -10.91
CA ALA A 286 12.46 -17.32 -11.68
C ALA A 286 12.95 -16.48 -12.86
N HIS A 287 14.16 -16.76 -13.34
CA HIS A 287 14.71 -16.09 -14.51
C HIS A 287 15.62 -17.02 -15.31
N GLY A 288 15.64 -16.85 -16.64
CA GLY A 288 16.41 -17.71 -17.53
C GLY A 288 15.92 -17.62 -18.97
N THR A 289 16.13 -18.70 -19.71
CA THR A 289 15.51 -18.88 -21.02
C THR A 289 13.99 -19.14 -20.87
N MET A 290 13.23 -18.89 -21.93
CA MET A 290 11.78 -19.13 -21.88
C MET A 290 11.45 -20.61 -21.58
N HIS A 291 12.22 -21.56 -22.12
CA HIS A 291 12.01 -22.99 -21.87
C HIS A 291 12.27 -23.38 -20.41
N GLU A 292 13.39 -22.94 -19.82
CA GLU A 292 13.72 -23.20 -18.41
C GLU A 292 12.65 -22.65 -17.46
N VAL A 293 12.11 -21.48 -17.79
CA VAL A 293 11.16 -20.76 -16.95
C VAL A 293 9.73 -21.32 -17.10
N ILE A 294 9.38 -21.90 -18.25
CA ILE A 294 8.10 -22.58 -18.50
C ILE A 294 8.01 -23.91 -17.77
N GLU A 295 9.09 -24.70 -17.82
CA GLU A 295 9.20 -25.97 -17.12
C GLU A 295 9.45 -25.72 -15.62
N ASP A 296 10.27 -26.53 -14.96
CA ASP A 296 10.65 -26.29 -13.58
C ASP A 296 11.96 -25.50 -13.51
N PRO A 297 11.94 -24.21 -13.10
CA PRO A 297 13.17 -23.44 -12.93
C PRO A 297 14.02 -23.90 -11.73
N PHE A 298 13.47 -24.69 -10.80
CA PHE A 298 14.15 -25.11 -9.57
C PHE A 298 13.97 -26.62 -9.30
N PRO A 299 14.43 -27.51 -10.21
CA PRO A 299 14.18 -28.95 -10.10
C PRO A 299 14.91 -29.63 -8.93
N ASP A 300 16.01 -29.02 -8.44
CA ASP A 300 16.83 -29.56 -7.35
C ASP A 300 16.34 -29.15 -5.95
N ASP A 301 15.23 -28.41 -5.87
CA ASP A 301 14.75 -27.91 -4.59
C ASP A 301 14.06 -29.00 -3.77
N PRO A 302 14.27 -28.99 -2.43
CA PRO A 302 13.61 -29.94 -1.55
C PRO A 302 12.08 -29.72 -1.54
N PRO A 303 11.28 -30.79 -1.38
CA PRO A 303 9.84 -30.68 -1.38
C PRO A 303 9.34 -29.82 -0.21
N ILE A 304 8.36 -28.96 -0.49
CA ILE A 304 7.74 -28.09 0.52
C ILE A 304 6.86 -28.95 1.45
N PRO A 305 7.01 -28.84 2.79
CA PRO A 305 6.15 -29.55 3.73
C PRO A 305 4.68 -29.14 3.60
N ALA A 306 3.76 -30.10 3.73
CA ALA A 306 2.30 -29.86 3.70
C ALA A 306 1.77 -28.98 4.85
N THR A 307 2.60 -28.68 5.86
CA THR A 307 2.28 -27.79 6.97
C THR A 307 2.34 -26.30 6.59
N VAL A 308 2.90 -25.97 5.43
CA VAL A 308 3.01 -24.57 4.97
C VAL A 308 1.67 -24.14 4.36
N PRO A 309 1.05 -23.03 4.82
CA PRO A 309 -0.21 -22.55 4.25
C PRO A 309 -0.06 -22.20 2.75
N ASP A 310 -0.98 -22.66 1.91
CA ASP A 310 -0.97 -22.40 0.47
C ASP A 310 -0.99 -20.89 0.12
N GLU A 311 -1.59 -20.07 0.97
CA GLU A 311 -1.64 -18.60 0.82
C GLU A 311 -0.22 -17.98 0.79
N SER A 312 0.68 -18.47 1.64
CA SER A 312 2.07 -18.00 1.69
C SER A 312 2.86 -18.38 0.43
N LEU A 313 2.39 -19.38 -0.31
CA LEU A 313 3.00 -19.89 -1.53
C LEU A 313 2.38 -19.28 -2.79
N GLN A 314 1.26 -18.56 -2.69
CA GLN A 314 0.53 -18.02 -3.84
C GLN A 314 1.38 -17.04 -4.66
N GLN A 315 2.29 -16.30 -4.02
CA GLN A 315 3.20 -15.35 -4.67
C GLN A 315 4.53 -15.98 -5.11
N CYS A 316 4.76 -17.26 -4.76
CA CYS A 316 5.99 -17.96 -5.08
C CYS A 316 5.88 -18.70 -6.43
N VAL A 317 7.01 -18.76 -7.13
CA VAL A 317 7.17 -19.53 -8.37
C VAL A 317 7.65 -20.94 -8.02
N ARG A 318 6.94 -21.95 -8.52
CA ARG A 318 7.28 -23.36 -8.33
C ARG A 318 6.82 -24.20 -9.52
N GLY A 319 7.59 -25.23 -9.88
CA GLY A 319 7.25 -26.20 -10.91
C GLY A 319 6.91 -25.57 -12.25
N ARG A 320 6.22 -26.35 -13.10
CA ARG A 320 5.76 -25.93 -14.43
C ARG A 320 4.80 -24.74 -14.36
N VAL A 321 4.78 -23.90 -15.40
CA VAL A 321 3.82 -22.79 -15.54
C VAL A 321 2.39 -23.31 -15.43
N SER A 322 1.60 -22.63 -14.59
CA SER A 322 0.17 -22.84 -14.48
C SER A 322 -0.58 -21.60 -14.97
N TRP A 323 -1.69 -21.83 -15.67
CA TRP A 323 -2.56 -20.76 -16.16
C TRP A 323 -3.74 -20.58 -15.22
N ILE A 324 -4.05 -19.33 -14.88
CA ILE A 324 -5.26 -19.01 -14.15
C ILE A 324 -6.45 -19.07 -15.12
N THR A 325 -7.39 -19.96 -14.84
CA THR A 325 -8.63 -20.17 -15.62
C THR A 325 -9.90 -19.71 -14.89
N ASP A 326 -9.76 -19.20 -13.66
CA ASP A 326 -10.89 -18.68 -12.87
C ASP A 326 -11.64 -17.56 -13.60
N ASN A 327 -12.97 -17.56 -13.45
CA ASN A 327 -13.87 -16.61 -14.12
C ASN A 327 -13.44 -15.14 -13.84
N PRO A 328 -13.08 -14.36 -14.88
CA PRO A 328 -12.55 -13.00 -14.74
C PRO A 328 -13.56 -11.99 -14.19
N GLY A 329 -14.85 -12.31 -14.19
CA GLY A 329 -15.90 -11.52 -13.55
C GLY A 329 -15.90 -11.61 -12.02
N ARG A 330 -15.31 -12.68 -11.44
CA ARG A 330 -14.85 -12.64 -10.06
C ARG A 330 -13.50 -11.95 -10.08
N GLN A 331 -13.49 -10.64 -9.84
CA GLN A 331 -12.29 -10.08 -9.24
C GLN A 331 -11.96 -10.97 -8.04
N GLN A 332 -10.75 -11.53 -8.00
CA GLN A 332 -10.22 -12.08 -6.77
C GLN A 332 -10.13 -10.87 -5.86
N ILE A 333 -11.20 -10.61 -5.12
CA ILE A 333 -11.26 -9.59 -4.08
C ILE A 333 -10.18 -10.04 -3.11
N GLY A 334 -9.01 -9.41 -3.27
CA GLY A 334 -7.87 -9.62 -2.40
C GLY A 334 -8.26 -9.24 -0.99
N SER A 335 -7.81 -10.10 -0.08
CA SER A 335 -7.98 -10.11 1.37
C SER A 335 -9.32 -10.65 1.90
N PHE A 336 -9.18 -11.50 2.92
CA PHE A 336 -10.22 -12.14 3.74
C PHE A 336 -11.14 -11.14 4.48
N HIS A 337 -11.01 -9.84 4.23
CA HIS A 337 -11.87 -8.77 4.75
C HIS A 337 -12.09 -7.71 3.65
N PRO A 338 -13.11 -7.86 2.80
CA PRO A 338 -13.46 -6.83 1.84
C PRO A 338 -13.77 -5.53 2.59
N ILE A 339 -12.91 -4.51 2.46
CA ILE A 339 -13.23 -3.10 2.74
C ILE A 339 -14.56 -2.76 2.04
N THR A 340 -15.65 -2.81 2.79
CA THR A 340 -16.97 -2.43 2.34
C THR A 340 -17.03 -0.92 2.07
N ASP A 341 -18.12 -0.40 1.54
CA ASP A 341 -18.33 1.05 1.42
C ASP A 341 -18.11 1.77 2.78
N GLY A 342 -18.46 1.10 3.89
CA GLY A 342 -18.21 1.60 5.24
C GLY A 342 -16.71 1.72 5.56
N ASP A 343 -15.96 0.66 5.25
CA ASP A 343 -14.52 0.60 5.54
C ASP A 343 -13.70 1.57 4.67
N TRP A 344 -14.17 1.91 3.45
CA TRP A 344 -13.47 2.86 2.56
C TRP A 344 -13.33 4.25 3.18
N THR A 345 -14.36 4.68 3.90
CA THR A 345 -14.40 5.99 4.56
C THR A 345 -13.86 5.96 5.98
N GLN A 346 -13.47 4.79 6.47
CA GLN A 346 -13.01 4.61 7.85
C GLN A 346 -11.74 5.42 8.10
N GLY A 347 -11.76 6.21 9.18
CA GLY A 347 -10.65 7.08 9.58
C GLY A 347 -10.44 8.32 8.71
N ALA A 348 -11.27 8.54 7.68
CA ALA A 348 -11.22 9.73 6.82
C ALA A 348 -12.06 10.87 7.37
N PHE A 349 -13.16 10.55 8.06
CA PHE A 349 -14.05 11.53 8.67
C PHE A 349 -13.95 11.48 10.19
N LEU A 350 -14.17 12.63 10.82
CA LEU A 350 -14.44 12.66 12.26
C LEU A 350 -15.80 11.99 12.51
N PRO A 351 -15.87 10.99 13.43
CA PRO A 351 -17.14 10.36 13.79
C PRO A 351 -18.09 11.39 14.40
N LEU A 352 -19.36 11.36 14.00
CA LEU A 352 -20.38 12.30 14.51
C LEU A 352 -20.55 12.16 16.03
N GLU A 353 -20.42 10.93 16.50
CA GLU A 353 -20.51 10.56 17.91
C GLU A 353 -19.37 11.19 18.72
N THR A 354 -18.19 11.34 18.11
CA THR A 354 -17.04 11.99 18.78
C THR A 354 -17.27 13.48 18.92
N GLU A 355 -17.82 14.15 17.90
CA GLU A 355 -18.10 15.58 17.97
C GLU A 355 -19.14 15.90 19.05
N GLU A 356 -20.26 15.17 19.05
CA GLU A 356 -21.28 15.30 20.10
C GLU A 356 -20.69 15.05 21.49
N PHE A 357 -19.89 13.99 21.62
CA PHE A 357 -19.23 13.63 22.88
C PHE A 357 -18.29 14.72 23.40
N ILE A 358 -17.46 15.30 22.53
CA ILE A 358 -16.52 16.36 22.89
C ILE A 358 -17.26 17.65 23.28
N ILE A 359 -18.35 17.99 22.59
CA ILE A 359 -19.19 19.15 22.95
C ILE A 359 -19.79 18.98 24.34
N LYS A 360 -20.29 17.78 24.68
CA LYS A 360 -20.82 17.49 26.02
C LYS A 360 -19.74 17.51 27.10
N CYS A 361 -18.55 17.01 26.79
CA CYS A 361 -17.38 17.13 27.67
C CYS A 361 -17.03 18.61 27.95
N ALA A 362 -17.04 19.46 26.92
CA ALA A 362 -16.77 20.89 27.06
C ALA A 362 -17.84 21.63 27.86
N ALA A 363 -19.11 21.19 27.74
CA ALA A 363 -20.24 21.77 28.48
C ALA A 363 -20.31 21.34 29.96
N GLY A 364 -19.53 20.33 30.37
CA GLY A 364 -19.53 19.82 31.74
C GLY A 364 -20.68 18.86 32.07
N ASP A 365 -21.36 18.32 31.06
CA ASP A 365 -22.51 17.43 31.21
C ASP A 365 -22.07 15.98 31.47
N ALA A 366 -21.71 15.69 32.72
CA ALA A 366 -21.18 14.39 33.12
C ALA A 366 -22.18 13.23 32.96
N GLU A 367 -23.49 13.48 33.10
CA GLU A 367 -24.52 12.44 32.98
C GLU A 367 -24.63 11.95 31.53
N THR A 368 -24.71 12.89 30.57
CA THR A 368 -24.75 12.55 29.14
C THR A 368 -23.44 11.93 28.68
N VAL A 369 -22.30 12.40 29.18
CA VAL A 369 -20.98 11.81 28.87
C VAL A 369 -20.91 10.36 29.32
N SER A 370 -21.35 10.03 30.54
CA SER A 370 -21.40 8.64 31.02
C SER A 370 -22.33 7.78 30.16
N ALA A 371 -23.53 8.28 29.82
CA ALA A 371 -24.46 7.54 28.96
C ALA A 371 -23.90 7.26 27.55
N LEU A 372 -23.16 8.22 26.97
CA LEU A 372 -22.49 8.04 25.68
C LEU A 372 -21.31 7.05 25.77
N LEU A 373 -20.56 7.07 26.87
CA LEU A 373 -19.49 6.10 27.13
C LEU A 373 -20.03 4.69 27.27
N ASP A 374 -21.13 4.50 28.01
CA ASP A 374 -21.76 3.18 28.18
C ASP A 374 -22.27 2.62 26.84
N ARG A 375 -22.73 3.51 25.95
CA ARG A 375 -23.26 3.12 24.63
C ARG A 375 -22.19 2.79 23.60
N TYR A 376 -21.14 3.60 23.50
CA TYR A 376 -20.14 3.52 22.41
C TYR A 376 -18.76 3.01 22.87
N GLY A 377 -18.53 2.89 24.18
CA GLY A 377 -17.37 2.26 24.77
C GLY A 377 -16.06 3.06 24.67
N SER A 378 -14.94 2.33 24.65
CA SER A 378 -13.56 2.84 24.68
C SER A 378 -13.18 3.74 23.52
N ASN A 379 -13.85 3.59 22.36
CA ASN A 379 -13.50 4.30 21.15
C ASN A 379 -13.58 5.82 21.37
N LEU A 380 -14.59 6.32 22.08
CA LEU A 380 -14.74 7.76 22.32
C LEU A 380 -13.64 8.37 23.20
N LEU A 381 -12.97 7.56 24.04
CA LEU A 381 -11.94 8.06 24.97
C LEU A 381 -10.61 8.37 24.27
N THR A 382 -10.26 7.61 23.23
CA THR A 382 -8.99 7.75 22.50
C THR A 382 -9.13 8.65 21.28
N GLN A 383 -10.35 8.89 20.80
CA GLN A 383 -10.62 9.77 19.67
C GLN A 383 -10.26 11.22 19.97
N ARG A 384 -9.92 11.95 18.90
CA ARG A 384 -9.46 13.34 18.96
C ARG A 384 -10.43 14.23 18.22
N ASP A 385 -10.59 15.46 18.71
CA ASP A 385 -11.29 16.51 17.99
C ASP A 385 -10.43 17.11 16.85
N PHE A 386 -10.98 18.09 16.13
CA PHE A 386 -10.28 18.80 15.05
C PHE A 386 -8.99 19.52 15.48
N LEU A 387 -8.77 19.73 16.78
CA LEU A 387 -7.56 20.34 17.36
C LEU A 387 -6.59 19.30 17.92
N GLY A 388 -6.91 18.01 17.84
CA GLY A 388 -6.07 16.92 18.33
C GLY A 388 -6.20 16.67 19.82
N ARG A 389 -7.25 17.22 20.44
CA ARG A 389 -7.54 17.08 21.86
C ARG A 389 -8.41 15.86 22.07
N THR A 390 -8.08 15.05 23.08
CA THR A 390 -8.97 13.99 23.57
C THR A 390 -10.01 14.57 24.53
N ALA A 391 -11.05 13.80 24.85
CA ALA A 391 -12.07 14.19 25.81
C ALA A 391 -11.48 14.63 27.18
N LEU A 392 -10.43 13.95 27.64
CA LEU A 392 -9.74 14.30 28.89
C LEU A 392 -9.04 15.68 28.80
N HIS A 393 -8.44 16.02 27.66
CA HIS A 393 -7.85 17.35 27.45
C HIS A 393 -8.93 18.43 27.48
N VAL A 394 -10.07 18.19 26.81
CA VAL A 394 -11.18 19.14 26.74
C VAL A 394 -11.81 19.34 28.11
N GLY A 395 -12.08 18.26 28.86
CA GLY A 395 -12.60 18.36 30.22
C GLY A 395 -11.65 19.11 31.16
N THR A 396 -10.34 18.88 31.03
CA THR A 396 -9.32 19.58 31.81
C THR A 396 -9.28 21.08 31.49
N GLN A 397 -9.34 21.45 30.20
CA GLN A 397 -9.38 22.84 29.76
C GLN A 397 -10.66 23.56 30.20
N GLY A 398 -11.81 22.85 30.16
CA GLY A 398 -13.11 23.34 30.59
C GLY A 398 -13.32 23.39 32.10
N ARG A 399 -12.33 22.96 32.91
CA ARG A 399 -12.43 22.83 34.38
C ARG A 399 -13.57 21.90 34.83
N ALA A 400 -13.98 20.96 33.98
CA ALA A 400 -15.10 20.06 34.23
C ALA A 400 -14.65 18.82 35.01
N VAL A 401 -14.38 18.99 36.31
CA VAL A 401 -13.83 17.92 37.18
C VAL A 401 -14.69 16.66 37.14
N ARG A 402 -16.02 16.80 37.26
CA ARG A 402 -16.97 15.66 37.24
C ARG A 402 -16.93 14.87 35.93
N VAL A 403 -16.71 15.56 34.79
CA VAL A 403 -16.54 14.91 33.49
C VAL A 403 -15.22 14.14 33.46
N CYS A 404 -14.12 14.74 33.91
CA CYS A 404 -12.83 14.05 33.98
C CYS A 404 -12.87 12.83 34.91
N GLU A 405 -13.55 12.92 36.05
CA GLU A 405 -13.77 11.78 36.95
C GLU A 405 -14.59 10.68 36.26
N ALA A 406 -15.69 11.01 35.58
CA ALA A 406 -16.48 10.05 34.83
C ALA A 406 -15.65 9.36 33.72
N LEU A 407 -14.84 10.13 32.98
CA LEU A 407 -13.95 9.60 31.93
C LEU A 407 -12.91 8.62 32.50
N LEU A 408 -12.33 8.92 33.66
CA LEU A 408 -11.28 8.11 34.29
C LEU A 408 -11.82 6.93 35.10
N ALA A 409 -13.06 7.02 35.59
CA ALA A 409 -13.73 5.94 36.31
C ALA A 409 -14.19 4.81 35.39
N HIS A 410 -14.40 5.10 34.09
CA HIS A 410 -14.87 4.12 33.14
C HIS A 410 -13.87 2.95 32.98
N PRO A 411 -14.31 1.67 32.96
CA PRO A 411 -13.42 0.51 32.94
C PRO A 411 -12.45 0.45 31.76
N THR A 412 -12.79 1.13 30.66
CA THR A 412 -11.96 1.15 29.44
C THR A 412 -10.92 2.26 29.41
N ALA A 413 -10.85 3.11 30.45
CA ALA A 413 -9.81 4.12 30.59
C ALA A 413 -8.44 3.45 30.82
N ASN A 414 -7.61 3.43 29.79
CA ASN A 414 -6.32 2.75 29.77
C ASN A 414 -5.14 3.75 29.85
N ALA A 415 -3.92 3.22 29.83
CA ALA A 415 -2.71 4.03 29.86
C ALA A 415 -2.56 4.93 28.63
N GLU A 416 -3.15 4.57 27.48
CA GLU A 416 -3.10 5.35 26.25
C GLU A 416 -3.87 6.67 26.39
N VAL A 417 -5.07 6.64 26.98
CA VAL A 417 -5.87 7.85 27.26
C VAL A 417 -5.10 8.84 28.13
N LEU A 418 -4.35 8.35 29.12
CA LEU A 418 -3.52 9.15 30.01
C LEU A 418 -2.24 9.68 29.35
N GLN A 419 -1.69 8.92 28.39
CA GLN A 419 -0.46 9.25 27.66
C GLN A 419 -0.72 10.01 26.35
N ALA A 420 -1.99 10.26 26.00
CA ALA A 420 -2.35 11.02 24.83
C ALA A 420 -1.72 12.42 24.89
N ARG A 421 -1.01 12.79 23.82
CA ARG A 421 -0.29 14.06 23.70
C ARG A 421 -0.98 14.99 22.71
N LEU A 422 -1.04 16.26 23.08
CA LEU A 422 -1.31 17.37 22.16
C LEU A 422 -0.15 17.56 21.18
N ALA A 423 -0.36 18.38 20.14
CA ALA A 423 0.64 18.70 19.13
C ALA A 423 1.93 19.33 19.70
N ASP A 424 1.84 19.99 20.86
CA ASP A 424 2.98 20.55 21.60
C ASP A 424 3.65 19.57 22.57
N GLY A 425 3.17 18.32 22.63
CA GLY A 425 3.67 17.27 23.52
C GLY A 425 3.08 17.28 24.93
N ARG A 426 2.18 18.21 25.27
CA ARG A 426 1.55 18.25 26.60
C ARG A 426 0.52 17.12 26.77
N LEU A 427 0.44 16.62 28.01
CA LEU A 427 -0.53 15.64 28.49
C LEU A 427 -1.66 16.37 29.21
N ALA A 428 -2.80 15.71 29.44
CA ALA A 428 -3.85 16.23 30.31
C ALA A 428 -3.32 16.61 31.71
N LEU A 429 -2.39 15.83 32.27
CA LEU A 429 -1.74 16.15 33.55
C LEU A 429 -0.94 17.47 33.50
N HIS A 430 -0.21 17.72 32.39
CA HIS A 430 0.52 18.97 32.22
C HIS A 430 -0.44 20.16 32.15
N LEU A 431 -1.62 19.99 31.53
CA LEU A 431 -2.65 21.03 31.51
C LEU A 431 -3.25 21.26 32.90
N ALA A 432 -3.59 20.20 33.64
CA ALA A 432 -4.14 20.32 34.99
C ALA A 432 -3.18 21.06 35.93
N ALA A 433 -1.89 20.71 35.90
CA ALA A 433 -0.86 21.39 36.67
C ALA A 433 -0.66 22.85 36.25
N ALA A 434 -0.63 23.13 34.93
CA ALA A 434 -0.49 24.49 34.42
C ALA A 434 -1.68 25.41 34.75
N LEU A 435 -2.87 24.82 34.91
CA LEU A 435 -4.10 25.53 35.28
C LEU A 435 -4.31 25.63 36.81
N GLY A 436 -3.46 24.96 37.61
CA GLY A 436 -3.55 24.94 39.07
C GLY A 436 -4.69 24.08 39.61
N PHE A 437 -5.08 23.00 38.93
CA PHE A 437 -6.12 22.08 39.39
C PHE A 437 -5.52 20.88 40.10
N ASP A 438 -5.19 21.09 41.38
CA ASP A 438 -4.55 20.08 42.22
C ASP A 438 -5.45 18.83 42.39
N ASP A 439 -6.76 19.01 42.58
CA ASP A 439 -7.71 17.90 42.73
C ASP A 439 -7.71 17.00 41.49
N LEU A 440 -7.81 17.58 40.30
CA LEU A 440 -7.81 16.84 39.04
C LEU A 440 -6.44 16.20 38.75
N ALA A 441 -5.34 16.89 39.06
CA ALA A 441 -4.00 16.33 38.93
C ALA A 441 -3.85 15.09 39.83
N ASN A 442 -4.36 15.13 41.06
CA ASN A 442 -4.37 14.00 41.98
C ASN A 442 -5.22 12.84 41.45
N VAL A 443 -6.40 13.09 40.88
CA VAL A 443 -7.23 12.03 40.25
C VAL A 443 -6.49 11.36 39.09
N ILE A 444 -5.87 12.14 38.19
CA ILE A 444 -5.11 11.62 37.06
C ILE A 444 -3.91 10.78 37.53
N LEU A 445 -3.17 11.26 38.53
CA LEU A 445 -2.03 10.54 39.12
C LEU A 445 -2.47 9.23 39.80
N SER A 446 -3.59 9.27 40.53
CA SER A 446 -4.14 8.09 41.21
C SER A 446 -4.52 7.01 40.21
N LYS A 447 -5.21 7.38 39.11
CA LYS A 447 -5.55 6.44 38.04
C LYS A 447 -4.31 5.87 37.35
N ARG A 448 -3.28 6.70 37.17
CA ARG A 448 -2.00 6.26 36.60
C ARG A 448 -1.31 5.23 37.51
N THR A 449 -1.34 5.40 38.84
CA THR A 449 -0.78 4.43 39.77
C THR A 449 -1.57 3.13 39.81
N GLU A 450 -2.90 3.19 39.75
CA GLU A 450 -3.78 2.02 39.66
C GLU A 450 -3.45 1.17 38.42
N LEU A 451 -3.36 1.81 37.25
CA LEU A 451 -3.02 1.13 35.99
C LEU A 451 -1.57 0.62 35.97
N ALA A 452 -0.64 1.26 36.67
CA ALA A 452 0.74 0.79 36.80
C ALA A 452 0.84 -0.47 37.66
N THR A 453 0.00 -0.61 38.70
CA THR A 453 -0.03 -1.82 39.55
C THR A 453 -0.63 -3.04 38.86
N VAL A 454 -1.48 -2.85 37.84
CA VAL A 454 -2.12 -3.94 37.08
C VAL A 454 -1.18 -4.51 35.99
N ASN A 455 -0.17 -3.76 35.55
CA ASN A 455 0.69 -4.11 34.40
C ASN A 455 1.99 -4.86 34.77
N THR A 456 2.11 -5.47 35.95
CA THR A 456 3.23 -6.40 36.25
C THR A 456 2.98 -7.79 35.67
N LEU A 457 2.84 -7.89 34.34
CA LEU A 457 2.95 -9.13 33.55
C LEU A 457 3.75 -8.80 32.27
N PRO A 458 4.49 -9.77 31.71
CA PRO A 458 5.60 -9.49 30.80
C PRO A 458 5.10 -8.86 29.49
N PRO A 459 5.96 -8.11 28.78
CA PRO A 459 5.58 -7.38 27.58
C PRO A 459 5.09 -8.35 26.51
N SER A 460 3.79 -8.35 26.22
CA SER A 460 3.24 -8.88 24.98
C SER A 460 3.55 -7.86 23.87
N GLU A 461 4.68 -8.06 23.19
CA GLU A 461 5.04 -7.30 21.99
C GLU A 461 4.12 -7.72 20.83
N ILE A 462 3.00 -7.01 20.68
CA ILE A 462 2.33 -6.85 19.38
C ILE A 462 3.24 -5.92 18.56
N LEU A 463 3.75 -6.39 17.43
CA LEU A 463 4.58 -5.61 16.52
C LEU A 463 4.01 -5.66 15.10
N ASP A 464 3.59 -4.48 14.64
CA ASP A 464 3.41 -4.08 13.24
C ASP A 464 4.78 -3.95 12.57
N ILE A 465 5.00 -4.68 11.46
CA ILE A 465 6.14 -4.47 10.57
C ILE A 465 5.68 -3.88 9.24
N ASP A 466 6.37 -2.82 8.84
CA ASP A 466 6.32 -2.23 7.51
C ASP A 466 7.37 -2.89 6.58
N ALA A 467 6.90 -3.43 5.46
CA ALA A 467 7.73 -4.08 4.42
C ALA A 467 8.67 -3.12 3.67
N ALA A 468 8.75 -1.85 4.08
CA ALA A 468 9.69 -0.89 3.50
C ALA A 468 11.09 -0.91 4.17
N ASP A 469 11.31 -1.58 5.31
CA ASP A 469 12.59 -1.58 6.07
C ASP A 469 13.72 -2.42 5.43
N TRP A 470 13.65 -2.63 4.11
CA TRP A 470 14.42 -3.60 3.33
C TRP A 470 15.61 -3.02 2.52
N GLU A 471 16.11 -1.82 2.88
CA GLU A 471 17.37 -1.22 2.35
C GLU A 471 18.27 -0.71 3.50
#